data_AF-A0A8J9TFV3-F1
#
_entry.id   AF-A0A8J9TFV3-F1
#
_cell.length_a   1.000
_cell.length_b   1.000
_cell.length_c   1.000
_cell.angle_alpha   90.00
_cell.angle_beta   90.00
_cell.angle_gamma   90.00
#
_symmetry.space_group_name_H-M   'P 1'
#
loop_
_entity.id
_entity.type
_entity.pdbx_description
1 polymer ?
#
loop_
_entity_poly.entity_id
_entity_poly.type
_entity_poly.pdbx_seq_one_letter_code
_entity_poly.pdbx_strand_id
1 'polypeptide(L)'
;MIRMNAYGWWLLLLLVSTCAVGVTAVDRSKFRTCQQTSFCRRHRGNHSSRLYEYKLIADSVHFHAPHEASSAEHPADTDPDEKEKKSVWQSLQRRLLGQHHVHNGDNGKLDPYVRGPPPTLTGTVYNVADETSSGSHEELLFSVSAMSDGLVRVRLTERYGVAGSAHEHARVTYDDLVLEHKEWTSASHAQWLRPEDPQTTATLESLVPSGSHVSNYMGLKYGDGVDSSNTPTLDWILLIQLQPFAVGLYQANDIGSGAKVVLNAEQMMHFETRRHKDGASEPDTT
;
A
#
# COMPACT_ATOMS: atom_id res chain seq x y z
N MET A 1 74.50 8.22 -5.27
CA MET A 1 74.18 9.04 -4.07
C MET A 1 73.53 10.33 -4.54
N ILE A 2 72.21 10.45 -4.43
CA ILE A 2 71.49 11.67 -4.80
C ILE A 2 71.55 12.60 -3.59
N ARG A 3 72.29 13.71 -3.70
CA ARG A 3 72.29 14.76 -2.67
C ARG A 3 70.98 15.54 -2.79
N MET A 4 69.96 15.14 -2.03
CA MET A 4 68.75 15.94 -1.91
C MET A 4 69.09 17.24 -1.20
N ASN A 5 68.85 18.37 -1.88
CA ASN A 5 69.04 19.70 -1.34
C ASN A 5 68.08 19.92 -0.16
N ALA A 6 68.49 20.64 0.88
CA ALA A 6 67.68 20.84 2.10
C ALA A 6 66.25 21.34 1.82
N TYR A 7 66.05 22.08 0.72
CA TYR A 7 64.75 22.56 0.23
C TYR A 7 63.78 21.46 -0.22
N GLY A 8 64.28 20.32 -0.70
CA GLY A 8 63.43 19.21 -1.15
C GLY A 8 62.70 18.51 0.00
N TRP A 9 63.29 18.49 1.20
CA TRP A 9 62.66 17.93 2.39
C TRP A 9 61.49 18.79 2.88
N TRP A 10 61.63 20.11 2.82
CA TRP A 10 60.56 21.04 3.18
C TRP A 10 59.36 20.95 2.23
N LEU A 11 59.63 20.79 0.92
CA LEU A 11 58.58 20.62 -0.08
C LEU A 11 57.83 19.29 0.11
N LEU A 12 58.54 18.21 0.43
CA LEU A 12 57.92 16.91 0.72
C LEU A 12 57.07 16.99 2.01
N LEU A 13 57.56 17.67 3.05
CA LEU A 13 56.81 17.89 4.29
C LEU A 13 55.55 18.74 4.08
N LEU A 14 55.63 19.78 3.25
CA LEU A 14 54.46 20.60 2.87
C LEU A 14 53.42 19.78 2.09
N LEU A 15 53.87 18.95 1.14
CA LEU A 15 52.98 18.14 0.29
C LEU A 15 52.30 17.00 1.09
N VAL A 16 53.03 16.39 2.02
CA VAL A 16 52.48 15.40 2.97
C VAL A 16 51.51 16.05 3.95
N SER A 17 51.80 17.28 4.40
CA SER A 17 50.90 18.02 5.31
C SER A 17 49.59 18.42 4.64
N THR A 18 49.58 18.76 3.34
CA THR A 18 48.33 19.06 2.61
C THR A 18 47.48 17.83 2.32
N CYS A 19 48.08 16.64 2.20
CA CYS A 19 47.34 15.40 2.01
C CYS A 19 46.77 14.82 3.33
N ALA A 20 47.35 15.21 4.49
CA ALA A 20 46.91 14.72 5.80
C ALA A 20 45.68 15.45 6.36
N VAL A 21 45.37 16.65 5.86
CA VAL A 21 44.10 17.33 6.15
C VAL A 21 43.08 16.86 5.14
N GLY A 22 42.65 15.60 5.29
CA GLY A 22 41.51 15.06 4.57
C GLY A 22 40.26 15.84 4.98
N VAL A 23 40.00 16.96 4.29
CA VAL A 23 38.75 17.69 4.42
C VAL A 23 37.66 16.76 3.90
N THR A 24 37.03 16.02 4.79
CA THR A 24 35.80 15.34 4.46
C THR A 24 34.79 16.44 4.17
N ALA A 25 34.47 16.66 2.90
CA ALA A 25 33.51 17.68 2.44
C ALA A 25 32.11 17.54 3.10
N VAL A 26 31.90 16.42 3.82
CA VAL A 26 30.66 16.08 4.49
C VAL A 26 30.94 15.87 5.99
N ASP A 27 30.42 16.76 6.83
CA ASP A 27 30.43 16.62 8.28
C ASP A 27 29.39 15.57 8.71
N ARG A 28 29.87 14.37 9.06
CA ARG A 28 29.02 13.25 9.50
C ARG A 28 28.22 13.56 10.77
N SER A 29 28.62 14.54 11.59
CA SER A 29 27.88 14.92 12.79
C SER A 29 26.52 15.58 12.48
N LYS A 30 26.33 16.06 11.25
CA LYS A 30 25.05 16.62 10.77
C LYS A 30 24.04 15.55 10.35
N PHE A 31 24.47 14.30 10.21
CA PHE A 31 23.59 13.19 9.83
C PHE A 31 23.03 12.54 11.08
N ARG A 32 21.71 12.53 11.18
CA ARG A 32 21.03 11.87 12.30
C ARG A 32 21.24 10.36 12.17
N THR A 33 21.74 9.75 13.24
CA THR A 33 21.71 8.30 13.38
C THR A 33 20.28 7.81 13.59
N CYS A 34 20.05 6.50 13.45
CA CYS A 34 18.75 5.91 13.76
C CYS A 34 18.34 6.19 15.23
N GLN A 35 19.29 6.17 16.17
CA GLN A 35 19.00 6.45 17.59
C GLN A 35 18.59 7.91 17.84
N GLN A 36 19.09 8.84 17.04
CA GLN A 36 18.74 10.27 17.09
C GLN A 36 17.42 10.58 16.37
N THR A 37 16.88 9.63 15.59
CA THR A 37 15.64 9.80 14.85
C THR A 37 14.54 8.99 15.51
N SER A 38 13.59 9.66 16.16
CA SER A 38 12.57 9.02 17.01
C SER A 38 11.77 7.94 16.29
N PHE A 39 11.35 8.18 15.05
CA PHE A 39 10.66 7.19 14.21
C PHE A 39 11.52 5.94 13.96
N CYS A 40 12.77 6.12 13.51
CA CYS A 40 13.70 5.00 13.27
C CYS A 40 13.95 4.20 14.56
N ARG A 41 14.14 4.88 15.69
CA ARG A 41 14.35 4.23 16.99
C ARG A 41 13.15 3.37 17.40
N ARG A 42 11.91 3.81 17.14
CA ARG A 42 10.70 3.03 17.46
C ARG A 42 10.48 1.84 16.53
N HIS A 43 10.88 1.96 15.26
CA HIS A 43 10.75 0.88 14.27
C HIS A 43 11.90 -0.13 14.31
N ARG A 44 13.00 0.22 14.97
CA ARG A 44 14.17 -0.64 15.07
C ARG A 44 14.06 -1.56 16.30
N GLY A 45 13.99 -2.86 16.05
CA GLY A 45 13.91 -3.91 17.06
C GLY A 45 12.49 -4.47 17.24
N ASN A 46 12.32 -5.43 18.15
CA ASN A 46 11.05 -6.14 18.36
C ASN A 46 10.05 -5.34 19.22
N HIS A 47 10.17 -4.01 19.27
CA HIS A 47 9.19 -3.17 19.95
C HIS A 47 7.85 -3.17 19.19
N SER A 48 7.88 -3.44 17.88
CA SER A 48 6.69 -3.46 17.05
C SER A 48 5.74 -4.61 17.40
N SER A 49 6.25 -5.81 17.64
CA SER A 49 5.41 -7.01 17.81
C SER A 49 4.54 -6.99 19.07
N ARG A 50 4.85 -6.13 20.04
CA ARG A 50 4.01 -5.92 21.24
C ARG A 50 2.91 -4.90 21.05
N LEU A 51 3.13 -3.94 20.16
CA LEU A 51 2.24 -2.80 19.96
C LEU A 51 1.39 -2.91 18.71
N TYR A 52 1.79 -3.80 17.79
CA TYR A 52 1.22 -3.93 16.46
C TYR A 52 1.10 -5.40 16.08
N GLU A 53 -0.09 -5.92 16.27
CA GLU A 53 -0.50 -7.24 15.76
C GLU A 53 -1.75 -7.00 14.95
N TYR A 54 -1.72 -7.28 13.65
CA TYR A 54 -2.83 -6.92 12.77
C TYR A 54 -3.65 -8.14 12.38
N LYS A 55 -4.96 -7.95 12.26
CA LYS A 55 -5.93 -8.92 11.74
C LYS A 55 -6.78 -8.27 10.65
N LEU A 56 -7.02 -8.96 9.54
CA LEU A 56 -8.06 -8.55 8.57
C LEU A 56 -9.42 -9.12 9.00
N ILE A 57 -10.43 -8.27 9.11
CA ILE A 57 -11.79 -8.67 9.47
C ILE A 57 -12.48 -9.26 8.23
N ALA A 58 -12.68 -10.58 8.20
CA ALA A 58 -13.22 -11.31 7.04
C ALA A 58 -14.52 -10.70 6.50
N ASP A 59 -15.46 -10.38 7.39
CA ASP A 59 -16.79 -9.86 7.03
C ASP A 59 -16.76 -8.44 6.44
N SER A 60 -15.66 -7.71 6.66
CA SER A 60 -15.45 -6.38 6.07
C SER A 60 -14.90 -6.45 4.64
N VAL A 61 -14.53 -7.65 4.16
CA VAL A 61 -13.90 -7.80 2.85
C VAL A 61 -14.94 -7.74 1.74
N HIS A 62 -14.76 -6.80 0.82
CA HIS A 62 -15.62 -6.62 -0.34
C HIS A 62 -14.79 -6.70 -1.63
N PHE A 63 -15.31 -7.43 -2.62
CA PHE A 63 -14.74 -7.51 -3.96
C PHE A 63 -15.54 -6.64 -4.93
N HIS A 64 -14.90 -5.59 -5.42
CA HIS A 64 -15.47 -4.68 -6.42
C HIS A 64 -15.05 -5.19 -7.80
N ALA A 65 -15.87 -6.02 -8.42
CA ALA A 65 -15.63 -6.52 -9.77
C ALA A 65 -15.63 -5.37 -10.80
N PRO A 66 -14.94 -5.52 -11.95
CA PRO A 66 -15.09 -4.56 -13.04
C PRO A 66 -16.57 -4.52 -13.42
N HIS A 67 -17.16 -3.33 -13.46
CA HIS A 67 -18.42 -3.18 -14.16
C HIS A 67 -18.13 -3.56 -15.60
N GLU A 68 -18.66 -4.71 -16.05
CA GLU A 68 -18.85 -4.96 -17.48
C GLU A 68 -19.56 -3.71 -17.97
N ALA A 69 -18.86 -2.90 -18.77
CA ALA A 69 -19.35 -1.61 -19.21
C ALA A 69 -20.71 -1.89 -19.83
N SER A 70 -21.77 -1.61 -19.08
CA SER A 70 -23.13 -1.93 -19.49
C SER A 70 -23.30 -1.18 -20.80
N SER A 71 -23.32 -1.93 -21.89
CA SER A 71 -23.20 -1.48 -23.27
C SER A 71 -23.80 -0.09 -23.39
N ALA A 72 -22.93 0.92 -23.48
CA ALA A 72 -23.31 2.31 -23.31
C ALA A 72 -24.60 2.59 -24.08
N GLU A 73 -25.68 2.91 -23.37
CA GLU A 73 -26.83 3.57 -23.97
C GLU A 73 -26.25 4.77 -24.72
N HIS A 74 -26.29 4.72 -26.05
CA HIS A 74 -25.85 5.80 -26.91
C HIS A 74 -26.52 7.07 -26.41
N PRO A 75 -25.77 8.09 -25.96
CA PRO A 75 -26.37 9.36 -25.66
C PRO A 75 -26.94 9.90 -26.97
N ALA A 76 -28.26 10.00 -27.03
CA ALA A 76 -28.95 10.61 -28.15
C ALA A 76 -28.37 12.01 -28.40
N ASP A 77 -28.13 12.30 -29.68
CA ASP A 77 -27.59 13.54 -30.24
C ASP A 77 -27.87 14.78 -29.36
N THR A 78 -26.85 15.30 -28.70
CA THR A 78 -26.92 16.61 -28.05
C THR A 78 -25.81 17.51 -28.59
N ASP A 79 -26.21 18.70 -29.05
CA ASP A 79 -25.47 19.70 -29.82
C ASP A 79 -23.99 19.92 -29.43
N PRO A 80 -23.05 19.94 -30.39
CA PRO A 80 -21.60 19.97 -30.14
C PRO A 80 -21.00 21.34 -29.75
N ASP A 81 -21.72 22.46 -29.83
CA ASP A 81 -21.07 23.80 -29.87
C ASP A 81 -20.85 24.53 -28.52
N GLU A 82 -21.29 24.02 -27.36
CA GLU A 82 -21.17 24.79 -26.09
C GLU A 82 -20.14 24.28 -25.05
N LYS A 83 -19.42 23.17 -25.26
CA LYS A 83 -18.69 22.48 -24.16
C LYS A 83 -17.17 22.64 -24.10
N GLU A 84 -16.52 23.37 -25.00
CA GLU A 84 -15.07 23.19 -25.18
C GLU A 84 -14.15 23.89 -24.16
N LYS A 85 -14.57 24.96 -23.47
CA LYS A 85 -13.64 25.76 -22.63
C LYS A 85 -13.74 25.56 -21.11
N LYS A 86 -14.74 24.83 -20.62
CA LYS A 86 -14.91 24.58 -19.16
C LYS A 86 -14.38 23.23 -18.69
N SER A 87 -13.90 22.37 -19.59
CA SER A 87 -13.63 20.95 -19.31
C SER A 87 -12.29 20.67 -18.60
N VAL A 88 -11.21 21.33 -19.02
CA VAL A 88 -9.85 20.97 -18.54
C VAL A 88 -9.57 21.50 -17.14
N TRP A 89 -9.88 22.77 -16.86
CA TRP A 89 -9.63 23.35 -15.53
C TRP A 89 -10.56 22.75 -14.45
N GLN A 90 -11.82 22.46 -14.81
CA GLN A 90 -12.74 21.80 -13.88
C GLN A 90 -12.38 20.33 -13.65
N SER A 91 -11.82 19.62 -14.62
CA SER A 91 -11.36 18.24 -14.42
C SER A 91 -10.09 18.18 -13.56
N LEU A 92 -9.20 19.18 -13.67
CA LEU A 92 -8.02 19.30 -12.81
C LEU A 92 -8.40 19.68 -11.38
N GLN A 93 -9.30 20.66 -11.21
CA GLN A 93 -9.82 21.08 -9.91
C GLN A 93 -10.61 19.95 -9.23
N ARG A 94 -11.39 19.16 -9.99
CA ARG A 94 -12.09 17.96 -9.49
C ARG A 94 -11.12 16.86 -9.02
N ARG A 95 -10.00 16.67 -9.72
CA ARG A 95 -8.96 15.69 -9.37
C ARG A 95 -8.11 16.12 -8.17
N LEU A 96 -7.74 17.39 -8.06
CA LEU A 96 -6.87 17.90 -6.99
C LEU A 96 -7.61 18.18 -5.68
N LEU A 97 -8.88 18.56 -5.72
CA LEU A 97 -9.66 18.90 -4.52
C LEU A 97 -10.61 17.80 -4.06
N GLY A 98 -10.59 16.62 -4.70
CA GLY A 98 -11.40 15.47 -4.27
C GLY A 98 -12.89 15.80 -4.19
N GLN A 99 -13.47 16.33 -5.27
CA GLN A 99 -14.89 16.68 -5.27
C GLN A 99 -15.73 15.40 -5.17
N HIS A 100 -16.36 15.20 -4.00
CA HIS A 100 -17.31 14.12 -3.70
C HIS A 100 -18.32 13.95 -4.83
N HIS A 101 -18.24 12.84 -5.57
CA HIS A 101 -19.37 12.36 -6.35
C HIS A 101 -20.46 11.94 -5.36
N VAL A 102 -21.59 12.65 -5.40
CA VAL A 102 -22.82 12.31 -4.69
C VAL A 102 -23.63 11.42 -5.62
N HIS A 103 -23.67 10.10 -5.37
CA HIS A 103 -24.69 9.24 -5.97
C HIS A 103 -26.03 9.52 -5.27
N ASN A 104 -26.99 10.07 -6.02
CA ASN A 104 -28.36 10.23 -5.58
C ASN A 104 -29.03 8.85 -5.47
N GLY A 105 -29.28 8.39 -4.24
CA GLY A 105 -30.08 7.21 -3.95
C GLY A 105 -29.93 6.73 -2.51
N ASP A 106 -28.69 6.72 -2.02
CA ASP A 106 -28.32 6.54 -0.61
C ASP A 106 -26.95 7.22 -0.40
N ASN A 107 -26.96 8.55 -0.59
CA ASN A 107 -25.82 9.48 -0.71
C ASN A 107 -24.47 8.83 -1.08
N GLY A 108 -24.42 8.10 -2.20
CA GLY A 108 -23.28 7.28 -2.64
C GLY A 108 -22.04 8.13 -2.93
N LYS A 109 -21.42 8.61 -1.87
CA LYS A 109 -20.04 9.02 -1.87
C LYS A 109 -19.28 7.73 -2.12
N LEU A 110 -18.82 7.57 -3.37
CA LEU A 110 -17.76 6.63 -3.69
C LEU A 110 -16.75 6.74 -2.55
N ASP A 111 -16.56 5.64 -1.84
CA ASP A 111 -15.67 5.60 -0.70
C ASP A 111 -14.32 6.16 -1.19
N PRO A 112 -13.87 7.31 -0.67
CA PRO A 112 -12.64 7.94 -1.14
C PRO A 112 -11.41 7.07 -0.88
N TYR A 113 -11.56 5.93 -0.20
CA TYR A 113 -10.55 4.93 0.08
C TYR A 113 -10.60 3.73 -0.90
N VAL A 114 -11.68 3.54 -1.67
CA VAL A 114 -11.73 2.65 -2.85
C VAL A 114 -11.08 3.36 -4.04
N ARG A 115 -9.79 3.71 -3.92
CA ARG A 115 -9.04 4.35 -5.01
C ARG A 115 -8.28 3.28 -5.81
N GLY A 116 -8.94 2.77 -6.82
CA GLY A 116 -8.33 1.94 -7.86
C GLY A 116 -9.36 1.57 -8.92
N PRO A 117 -8.93 1.32 -10.17
CA PRO A 117 -9.83 0.70 -11.13
C PRO A 117 -10.21 -0.69 -10.60
N PRO A 118 -11.49 -1.09 -10.67
CA PRO A 118 -11.86 -2.46 -10.37
C PRO A 118 -11.16 -3.40 -11.35
N PRO A 119 -10.73 -4.62 -10.95
CA PRO A 119 -11.09 -5.25 -9.69
C PRO A 119 -10.28 -4.72 -8.52
N THR A 120 -11.00 -4.43 -7.43
CA THR A 120 -10.38 -4.01 -6.17
C THR A 120 -10.98 -4.81 -5.01
N LEU A 121 -10.14 -5.37 -4.14
CA LEU A 121 -10.55 -5.89 -2.84
C LEU A 121 -10.41 -4.78 -1.81
N THR A 122 -11.40 -4.59 -0.95
CA THR A 122 -11.30 -3.69 0.20
C THR A 122 -11.65 -4.39 1.49
N GLY A 123 -11.20 -3.89 2.63
CA GLY A 123 -11.60 -4.38 3.96
C GLY A 123 -11.03 -3.54 5.10
N THR A 124 -11.21 -4.01 6.33
CA THR A 124 -10.73 -3.36 7.55
C THR A 124 -9.70 -4.24 8.25
N VAL A 125 -8.51 -3.69 8.47
CA VAL A 125 -7.43 -4.29 9.26
C VAL A 125 -7.45 -3.67 10.65
N TYR A 126 -7.41 -4.52 11.66
CA TYR A 126 -7.53 -4.16 13.07
C TYR A 126 -6.24 -4.47 13.82
N ASN A 127 -5.75 -3.55 14.66
CA ASN A 127 -4.68 -3.83 15.60
C ASN A 127 -5.25 -4.57 16.83
N VAL A 128 -4.88 -5.84 16.99
CA VAL A 128 -5.29 -6.74 18.07
C VAL A 128 -4.22 -6.91 19.14
N ALA A 129 -3.13 -6.14 19.11
CA ALA A 129 -2.11 -6.18 20.14
C ALA A 129 -2.67 -5.77 21.53
N ASP A 130 -2.15 -6.38 22.59
CA ASP A 130 -2.54 -6.09 23.98
C ASP A 130 -2.30 -4.62 24.37
N GLU A 131 -1.27 -4.02 23.80
CA GLU A 131 -0.93 -2.61 23.93
C GLU A 131 -1.00 -1.98 22.54
N THR A 132 -1.49 -0.74 22.43
CA THR A 132 -1.47 0.00 21.16
C THR A 132 -0.81 1.36 21.33
N SER A 133 -0.44 1.99 20.22
CA SER A 133 0.24 3.28 20.24
C SER A 133 -0.67 4.42 20.71
N SER A 134 -1.98 4.23 20.55
CA SER A 134 -3.06 5.14 20.97
C SER A 134 -3.64 4.80 22.34
N GLY A 135 -3.45 3.56 22.83
CA GLY A 135 -4.14 3.05 24.01
C GLY A 135 -5.60 2.64 23.73
N SER A 136 -6.04 2.73 22.47
CA SER A 136 -7.35 2.29 21.99
C SER A 136 -7.19 1.35 20.81
N HIS A 137 -8.32 0.85 20.31
CA HIS A 137 -8.34 0.06 19.09
C HIS A 137 -7.94 0.90 17.87
N GLU A 138 -7.06 0.37 17.03
CA GLU A 138 -6.56 1.04 15.83
C GLU A 138 -7.10 0.33 14.59
N GLU A 139 -7.87 1.05 13.78
CA GLU A 139 -8.46 0.57 12.53
C GLU A 139 -7.76 1.18 11.31
N LEU A 140 -7.43 0.32 10.36
CA LEU A 140 -6.91 0.69 9.05
C LEU A 140 -7.85 0.17 7.96
N LEU A 141 -8.10 0.98 6.96
CA LEU A 141 -8.73 0.56 5.71
C LEU A 141 -7.67 -0.07 4.80
N PHE A 142 -8.01 -1.23 4.28
CA PHE A 142 -7.20 -2.03 3.37
C PHE A 142 -7.82 -1.99 1.97
N SER A 143 -6.99 -1.82 0.95
CA SER A 143 -7.41 -1.96 -0.44
C SER A 143 -6.32 -2.63 -1.28
N VAL A 144 -6.72 -3.50 -2.20
CA VAL A 144 -5.85 -4.15 -3.17
C VAL A 144 -6.43 -3.95 -4.56
N SER A 145 -5.65 -3.34 -5.44
CA SER A 145 -5.99 -3.21 -6.87
C SER A 145 -5.06 -4.06 -7.70
N ALA A 146 -5.63 -4.89 -8.58
CA ALA A 146 -4.91 -5.79 -9.46
C ALA A 146 -4.92 -5.28 -10.91
N MET A 147 -3.76 -5.37 -11.57
CA MET A 147 -3.53 -4.88 -12.92
C MET A 147 -3.25 -6.04 -13.87
N SER A 148 -3.58 -5.85 -15.15
CA SER A 148 -3.48 -6.88 -16.19
C SER A 148 -2.05 -7.36 -16.41
N ASP A 149 -1.06 -6.50 -16.20
CA ASP A 149 0.37 -6.80 -16.36
C ASP A 149 0.97 -7.60 -15.18
N GLY A 150 0.14 -7.98 -14.20
CA GLY A 150 0.58 -8.69 -13.00
C GLY A 150 0.98 -7.77 -11.84
N LEU A 151 0.96 -6.44 -12.02
CA LEU A 151 1.16 -5.50 -10.94
C LEU A 151 -0.02 -5.56 -9.96
N VAL A 152 0.29 -5.52 -8.67
CA VAL A 152 -0.69 -5.39 -7.60
C VAL A 152 -0.31 -4.24 -6.68
N ARG A 153 -1.29 -3.41 -6.33
CA ARG A 153 -1.12 -2.33 -5.36
C ARG A 153 -1.88 -2.66 -4.10
N VAL A 154 -1.16 -2.85 -3.01
CA VAL A 154 -1.73 -2.92 -1.66
C VAL A 154 -1.63 -1.54 -1.02
N ARG A 155 -2.72 -1.05 -0.44
CA ARG A 155 -2.78 0.22 0.29
C ARG A 155 -3.45 -0.01 1.64
N LEU A 156 -2.85 0.59 2.67
CA LEU A 156 -3.36 0.65 4.03
C LEU A 156 -3.47 2.12 4.42
N THR A 157 -4.62 2.54 4.90
CA THR A 157 -4.88 3.93 5.28
C THR A 157 -5.62 4.00 6.59
N GLU A 158 -5.36 5.02 7.41
CA GLU A 158 -6.20 5.29 8.57
C GLU A 158 -7.67 5.51 8.13
N ARG A 159 -8.61 5.17 9.00
CA ARG A 159 -9.99 5.66 8.86
C ARG A 159 -10.03 7.16 9.17
N TYR A 160 -10.78 7.92 8.38
CA TYR A 160 -10.98 9.35 8.61
C TYR A 160 -12.47 9.71 8.59
N GLY A 161 -12.79 10.94 9.00
CA GLY A 161 -14.14 11.50 8.97
C GLY A 161 -14.87 11.44 10.31
N VAL A 162 -14.16 11.14 11.41
CA VAL A 162 -14.71 11.23 12.76
C VAL A 162 -14.59 12.69 13.23
N ALA A 163 -15.72 13.38 13.33
CA ALA A 163 -15.75 14.79 13.71
C ALA A 163 -15.15 15.02 15.10
N GLY A 164 -14.27 16.01 15.24
CA GLY A 164 -13.65 16.36 16.53
C GLY A 164 -12.53 15.42 16.99
N SER A 165 -12.16 14.42 16.19
CA SER A 165 -11.03 13.52 16.51
C SER A 165 -9.77 13.89 15.72
N ALA A 166 -8.64 13.26 16.04
CA ALA A 166 -7.41 13.42 15.27
C ALA A 166 -7.57 12.94 13.81
N HIS A 167 -8.65 12.23 13.52
CA HIS A 167 -9.01 11.61 12.25
C HIS A 167 -10.07 12.38 11.45
N GLU A 168 -10.47 13.58 11.85
CA GLU A 168 -11.52 14.34 11.15
C GLU A 168 -11.20 14.58 9.66
N HIS A 169 -9.92 14.83 9.34
CA HIS A 169 -9.48 15.11 7.98
C HIS A 169 -8.40 14.14 7.49
N ALA A 170 -8.50 13.77 6.22
CA ALA A 170 -7.49 13.00 5.49
C ALA A 170 -6.18 13.77 5.39
N ARG A 171 -5.04 13.07 5.57
CA ARG A 171 -3.75 13.63 5.18
C ARG A 171 -3.64 13.62 3.66
N VAL A 172 -3.17 14.72 3.08
CA VAL A 172 -2.69 14.72 1.71
C VAL A 172 -1.39 13.92 1.69
N THR A 173 -1.46 12.68 1.21
CA THR A 173 -0.28 11.85 0.94
C THR A 173 0.16 12.10 -0.50
N TYR A 174 1.43 12.47 -0.69
CA TYR A 174 2.02 12.67 -2.02
C TYR A 174 2.06 11.39 -2.87
N ASP A 175 1.74 10.23 -2.29
CA ASP A 175 1.66 8.94 -2.99
C ASP A 175 0.57 8.91 -4.08
N ASP A 176 -0.42 9.81 -4.01
CA ASP A 176 -1.40 9.98 -5.08
C ASP A 176 -0.83 10.73 -6.32
N LEU A 177 0.39 11.28 -6.22
CA LEU A 177 1.05 12.03 -7.30
C LEU A 177 2.06 11.20 -8.11
N VAL A 178 2.50 10.05 -7.59
CA VAL A 178 3.58 9.26 -8.20
C VAL A 178 3.07 8.23 -9.21
N LEU A 179 1.79 7.85 -9.12
CA LEU A 179 1.21 6.83 -9.99
C LEU A 179 -0.02 7.39 -10.71
N GLU A 180 0.17 7.77 -11.97
CA GLU A 180 -0.93 8.20 -12.82
C GLU A 180 -1.80 6.99 -13.18
N HIS A 181 -2.95 6.87 -12.51
CA HIS A 181 -3.98 5.85 -12.77
C HIS A 181 -4.44 5.72 -14.23
N LYS A 182 -4.09 6.67 -15.10
CA LYS A 182 -4.42 6.66 -16.53
C LYS A 182 -3.70 5.56 -17.30
N GLU A 183 -2.55 5.11 -16.81
CA GLU A 183 -1.74 4.08 -17.48
C GLU A 183 -2.06 2.66 -16.97
N TRP A 184 -2.96 2.54 -15.99
CA TRP A 184 -3.29 1.26 -15.39
C TRP A 184 -4.38 0.55 -16.15
N THR A 185 -4.01 -0.58 -16.74
CA THR A 185 -4.98 -1.54 -17.28
C THR A 185 -5.39 -2.49 -16.17
N SER A 186 -6.69 -2.49 -15.88
CA SER A 186 -7.28 -3.38 -14.88
C SER A 186 -7.19 -4.84 -15.31
N ALA A 187 -6.93 -5.74 -14.35
CA ALA A 187 -7.06 -7.19 -14.57
C ALA A 187 -8.54 -7.59 -14.58
N SER A 188 -9.28 -7.35 -15.67
CA SER A 188 -10.73 -7.56 -15.72
C SER A 188 -11.21 -8.97 -15.40
N HIS A 189 -10.32 -9.96 -15.50
CA HIS A 189 -10.60 -11.37 -15.23
C HIS A 189 -10.19 -11.82 -13.82
N ALA A 190 -9.89 -10.88 -12.90
CA ALA A 190 -9.49 -11.28 -11.56
C ALA A 190 -10.62 -12.03 -10.84
N GLN A 191 -10.24 -13.12 -10.16
CA GLN A 191 -11.13 -14.00 -9.43
C GLN A 191 -10.83 -13.91 -7.93
N TRP A 192 -11.85 -13.61 -7.14
CA TRP A 192 -11.76 -13.67 -5.68
C TRP A 192 -11.81 -15.14 -5.22
N LEU A 193 -10.78 -15.56 -4.49
CA LEU A 193 -10.68 -16.88 -3.89
C LEU A 193 -11.17 -16.80 -2.44
N ARG A 194 -12.21 -17.57 -2.11
CA ARG A 194 -12.87 -17.58 -0.80
C ARG A 194 -12.94 -18.99 -0.24
N PRO A 195 -12.70 -19.18 1.07
CA PRO A 195 -12.75 -20.50 1.67
C PRO A 195 -14.16 -21.11 1.65
N GLU A 196 -15.21 -20.29 1.61
CA GLU A 196 -16.61 -20.73 1.57
C GLU A 196 -17.09 -21.16 0.17
N ASP A 197 -16.34 -20.83 -0.89
CA ASP A 197 -16.70 -21.15 -2.27
C ASP A 197 -15.99 -22.44 -2.74
N PRO A 198 -16.71 -23.57 -2.89
CA PRO A 198 -16.12 -24.87 -3.23
C PRO A 198 -15.27 -24.85 -4.51
N GLN A 199 -15.56 -23.96 -5.47
CA GLN A 199 -14.79 -23.85 -6.70
C GLN A 199 -13.38 -23.29 -6.46
N THR A 200 -13.22 -22.45 -5.44
CA THR A 200 -11.96 -21.77 -5.13
C THR A 200 -11.24 -22.38 -3.93
N THR A 201 -11.94 -23.10 -3.04
CA THR A 201 -11.38 -23.73 -1.85
C THR A 201 -10.22 -24.66 -2.19
N ALA A 202 -10.34 -25.50 -3.24
CA ALA A 202 -9.26 -26.40 -3.65
C ALA A 202 -7.98 -25.66 -4.06
N THR A 203 -8.13 -24.47 -4.69
CA THR A 203 -6.98 -23.62 -5.03
C THR A 203 -6.33 -23.07 -3.76
N LEU A 204 -7.13 -22.56 -2.82
CA LEU A 204 -6.63 -22.08 -1.53
C LEU A 204 -5.92 -23.18 -0.73
N GLU A 205 -6.51 -24.37 -0.62
CA GLU A 205 -5.92 -25.51 0.09
C GLU A 205 -4.53 -25.89 -0.44
N SER A 206 -4.30 -25.74 -1.75
CA SER A 206 -2.97 -25.99 -2.34
C SER A 206 -1.93 -24.90 -2.07
N LEU A 207 -2.37 -23.69 -1.68
CA LEU A 207 -1.51 -22.55 -1.35
C LEU A 207 -1.23 -22.42 0.14
N VAL A 208 -2.16 -22.90 0.98
CA VAL A 208 -2.10 -22.74 2.43
C VAL A 208 -1.01 -23.64 3.02
N PRO A 209 -0.12 -23.11 3.88
CA PRO A 209 0.91 -23.93 4.54
C PRO A 209 0.31 -25.12 5.30
N SER A 210 0.97 -26.28 5.21
CA SER A 210 0.53 -27.49 5.92
C SER A 210 0.33 -27.23 7.42
N GLY A 211 -0.82 -27.66 7.95
CA GLY A 211 -1.19 -27.44 9.36
C GLY A 211 -1.91 -26.12 9.64
N SER A 212 -2.06 -25.23 8.64
CA SER A 212 -2.91 -24.04 8.76
C SER A 212 -4.35 -24.34 8.34
N HIS A 213 -5.31 -23.56 8.86
CA HIS A 213 -6.72 -23.64 8.47
C HIS A 213 -7.01 -22.77 7.26
N VAL A 214 -7.65 -23.33 6.22
CA VAL A 214 -8.00 -22.59 4.98
C VAL A 214 -8.94 -21.40 5.24
N SER A 215 -9.78 -21.48 6.28
CA SER A 215 -10.67 -20.39 6.70
C SER A 215 -9.95 -19.12 7.15
N ASN A 216 -8.65 -19.20 7.41
CA ASN A 216 -7.81 -18.06 7.75
C ASN A 216 -7.17 -17.39 6.52
N TYR A 217 -7.59 -17.76 5.32
CA TYR A 217 -7.03 -17.26 4.08
C TYR A 217 -8.10 -16.86 3.09
N MET A 218 -7.80 -15.81 2.34
CA MET A 218 -8.50 -15.40 1.13
C MET A 218 -7.46 -15.17 0.04
N GLY A 219 -7.88 -15.01 -1.21
CA GLY A 219 -6.93 -14.65 -2.25
C GLY A 219 -7.54 -13.95 -3.44
N LEU A 220 -6.69 -13.43 -4.30
CA LEU A 220 -7.05 -12.83 -5.58
C LEU A 220 -6.19 -13.48 -6.65
N LYS A 221 -6.81 -14.19 -7.59
CA LYS A 221 -6.15 -14.72 -8.79
C LYS A 221 -6.32 -13.69 -9.91
N TYR A 222 -5.25 -13.23 -10.54
CA TYR A 222 -5.30 -12.12 -11.49
C TYR A 222 -4.12 -12.14 -12.49
N GLY A 223 -4.10 -11.15 -13.39
CA GLY A 223 -3.12 -10.98 -14.46
C GLY A 223 -3.63 -11.54 -15.78
N ASP A 224 -3.30 -10.88 -16.87
CA ASP A 224 -3.68 -11.26 -18.24
C ASP A 224 -2.45 -11.82 -18.95
N GLY A 225 -1.88 -12.87 -18.37
CA GLY A 225 -0.85 -13.67 -18.99
C GLY A 225 -1.34 -14.32 -20.27
N VAL A 226 -0.41 -14.78 -21.08
CA VAL A 226 -0.73 -15.52 -22.29
C VAL A 226 0.23 -16.70 -22.35
N ASP A 227 -0.29 -17.92 -22.41
CA ASP A 227 0.55 -19.11 -22.54
C ASP A 227 1.15 -19.25 -23.95
N SER A 228 1.96 -20.29 -24.16
CA SER A 228 2.57 -20.58 -25.47
C SER A 228 1.56 -20.87 -26.58
N SER A 229 0.29 -21.15 -26.24
CA SER A 229 -0.82 -21.38 -27.17
C SER A 229 -1.64 -20.11 -27.46
N ASN A 230 -1.21 -18.96 -26.93
CA ASN A 230 -1.93 -17.70 -26.99
C ASN A 230 -3.27 -17.71 -26.20
N THR A 231 -3.41 -18.58 -25.21
CA THR A 231 -4.57 -18.65 -24.32
C THR A 231 -4.32 -17.75 -23.11
N PRO A 232 -5.27 -16.87 -22.73
CA PRO A 232 -5.13 -16.05 -21.53
C PRO A 232 -4.95 -16.89 -20.27
N THR A 233 -3.94 -16.58 -19.47
CA THR A 233 -3.64 -17.22 -18.20
C THR A 233 -3.65 -16.19 -17.07
N LEU A 234 -4.31 -16.54 -15.97
CA LEU A 234 -4.18 -15.77 -14.73
C LEU A 234 -2.88 -16.19 -14.04
N ASP A 235 -1.84 -15.39 -14.23
CA ASP A 235 -0.46 -15.73 -13.88
C ASP A 235 -0.12 -15.51 -12.42
N TRP A 236 -0.92 -14.74 -11.69
CA TRP A 236 -0.61 -14.31 -10.34
C TRP A 236 -1.70 -14.67 -9.35
N ILE A 237 -1.27 -15.04 -8.14
CA ILE A 237 -2.15 -15.28 -7.01
C ILE A 237 -1.64 -14.46 -5.83
N LEU A 238 -2.45 -13.52 -5.36
CA LEU A 238 -2.26 -12.85 -4.09
C LEU A 238 -2.98 -13.65 -3.00
N LEU A 239 -2.25 -14.25 -2.08
CA LEU A 239 -2.80 -14.93 -0.91
C LEU A 239 -2.77 -13.97 0.28
N ILE A 240 -3.90 -13.79 0.96
CA ILE A 240 -4.04 -12.94 2.14
C ILE A 240 -4.37 -13.83 3.33
N GLN A 241 -3.47 -13.87 4.30
CA GLN A 241 -3.73 -14.46 5.61
C GLN A 241 -4.48 -13.45 6.47
N LEU A 242 -5.55 -13.87 7.14
CA LEU A 242 -6.40 -12.99 7.93
C LEU A 242 -5.82 -12.71 9.31
N GLN A 243 -5.27 -13.74 10.00
CA GLN A 243 -4.68 -13.61 11.33
C GLN A 243 -3.45 -14.55 11.55
N PRO A 244 -2.27 -14.03 11.92
CA PRO A 244 -1.88 -12.62 11.78
C PRO A 244 -2.00 -12.19 10.31
N PHE A 245 -2.30 -10.91 10.08
CA PHE A 245 -2.44 -10.35 8.75
C PHE A 245 -1.11 -10.41 8.00
N ALA A 246 -1.09 -11.13 6.88
CA ALA A 246 0.07 -11.22 6.00
C ALA A 246 -0.39 -11.38 4.55
N VAL A 247 0.46 -11.01 3.61
CA VAL A 247 0.16 -11.09 2.18
C VAL A 247 1.31 -11.77 1.46
N GLY A 248 1.03 -12.81 0.69
CA GLY A 248 1.99 -13.49 -0.18
C GLY A 248 1.60 -13.34 -1.64
N LEU A 249 2.54 -13.02 -2.52
CA LEU A 249 2.33 -13.00 -3.96
C LEU A 249 3.00 -14.23 -4.58
N TYR A 250 2.23 -15.04 -5.28
CA TYR A 250 2.64 -16.28 -5.91
C TYR A 250 2.46 -16.20 -7.42
N GLN A 251 3.31 -16.92 -8.14
CA GLN A 251 3.11 -17.18 -9.55
C GLN A 251 2.26 -18.44 -9.70
N ALA A 252 1.17 -18.38 -10.44
CA ALA A 252 0.16 -19.44 -10.50
C ALA A 252 0.71 -20.76 -11.08
N ASN A 253 1.68 -20.69 -11.99
CA ASN A 253 2.34 -21.85 -12.61
C ASN A 253 3.53 -22.40 -11.79
N ASP A 254 3.92 -21.74 -10.71
CA ASP A 254 5.11 -22.06 -9.92
C ASP A 254 4.87 -21.88 -8.41
N ILE A 255 3.71 -22.36 -7.95
CA ILE A 255 3.31 -22.28 -6.54
C ILE A 255 4.31 -23.00 -5.62
N GLY A 256 4.87 -24.13 -6.08
CA GLY A 256 5.81 -24.96 -5.31
C GLY A 256 7.12 -24.26 -4.94
N SER A 257 7.50 -23.22 -5.67
CA SER A 257 8.67 -22.38 -5.34
C SER A 257 8.39 -21.38 -4.21
N GLY A 258 7.16 -21.31 -3.70
CA GLY A 258 6.74 -20.39 -2.65
C GLY A 258 6.43 -18.98 -3.15
N ALA A 259 6.11 -18.10 -2.21
CA ALA A 259 5.77 -16.71 -2.50
C ALA A 259 6.99 -15.95 -3.06
N LYS A 260 6.80 -15.22 -4.15
CA LYS A 260 7.80 -14.34 -4.75
C LYS A 260 7.99 -13.06 -3.95
N VAL A 261 6.91 -12.56 -3.33
CA VAL A 261 6.91 -11.40 -2.43
C VAL A 261 6.08 -11.72 -1.21
N VAL A 262 6.55 -11.33 -0.03
CA VAL A 262 5.83 -11.51 1.22
C VAL A 262 5.79 -10.20 2.00
N LEU A 263 4.60 -9.81 2.43
CA LEU A 263 4.31 -8.66 3.26
C LEU A 263 3.89 -9.14 4.64
N ASN A 264 4.55 -8.62 5.66
CA ASN A 264 4.25 -8.84 7.08
C ASN A 264 4.34 -10.30 7.62
N ALA A 265 5.05 -11.22 6.97
CA ALA A 265 5.23 -12.57 7.54
C ALA A 265 6.00 -12.59 8.88
N GLU A 266 6.91 -11.64 9.07
CA GLU A 266 7.67 -11.49 10.33
C GLU A 266 6.96 -10.57 11.34
N GLN A 267 5.72 -10.15 11.09
CA GLN A 267 4.96 -9.26 11.97
C GLN A 267 5.68 -7.93 12.27
N MET A 268 6.34 -7.38 11.25
CA MET A 268 7.09 -6.13 11.33
C MET A 268 6.31 -4.91 10.81
N MET A 269 5.08 -5.12 10.33
CA MET A 269 4.18 -4.06 9.92
C MET A 269 3.82 -3.20 11.13
N HIS A 270 3.95 -1.88 10.98
CA HIS A 270 3.81 -0.91 12.05
C HIS A 270 3.17 0.34 11.47
N PHE A 271 1.97 0.68 11.94
CA PHE A 271 1.32 1.94 11.63
C PHE A 271 1.13 2.75 12.90
N GLU A 272 1.85 3.88 13.01
CA GLU A 272 1.60 4.86 14.07
C GLU A 272 0.36 5.66 13.69
N THR A 273 -0.79 5.32 14.29
CA THR A 273 -2.02 6.08 14.10
C THR A 273 -1.91 7.44 14.79
N ARG A 274 -2.63 8.42 14.24
CA ARG A 274 -2.73 9.73 14.88
C ARG A 274 -3.39 9.62 16.26
N ARG A 275 -2.95 10.51 17.15
CA ARG A 275 -3.51 10.68 18.49
C ARG A 275 -3.41 12.13 18.91
N HIS A 276 -4.31 12.56 19.78
CA HIS A 276 -4.19 13.87 20.42
C HIS A 276 -2.93 13.90 21.30
N LYS A 277 -2.17 15.00 21.20
CA LYS A 277 -0.92 15.17 21.96
C LYS A 277 -1.17 15.18 23.48
N ASP A 278 -2.35 15.64 23.88
CA ASP A 278 -2.68 15.91 25.29
C ASP A 278 -3.20 14.69 26.04
N GLY A 279 -3.23 13.50 25.39
CA GLY A 279 -3.67 12.26 26.03
C GLY A 279 -5.15 12.26 26.44
N ALA A 280 -5.93 13.22 25.97
CA ALA A 280 -7.39 13.16 26.09
C ALA A 280 -7.87 11.91 25.34
N SER A 281 -8.48 10.98 26.07
CA SER A 281 -9.13 9.80 25.49
C SER A 281 -10.17 10.26 24.47
N GLU A 282 -10.13 9.71 23.25
CA GLU A 282 -11.18 9.95 22.28
C GLU A 282 -12.54 9.51 22.86
N PRO A 283 -13.62 10.26 22.60
CA PRO A 283 -14.95 9.83 23.02
C PRO A 283 -15.27 8.48 22.38
N ASP A 284 -15.71 7.52 23.19
CA ASP A 284 -16.09 6.19 22.74
C ASP A 284 -17.31 6.30 21.81
N THR A 285 -17.10 6.16 20.49
CA THR A 285 -18.17 6.19 19.48
C THR A 285 -18.54 4.76 19.11
N THR A 286 -19.21 4.06 20.03
CA THR A 286 -19.87 2.77 19.76
C THR A 286 -21.34 2.97 19.43
#